data_AF-A0A0C9UNU9-F1
#
_entry.id   AF-A0A0C9UNU9-F1
#
_cell.length_a   1.000
_cell.length_b   1.000
_cell.length_c   1.000
_cell.angle_alpha   90.00
_cell.angle_beta   90.00
_cell.angle_gamma   90.00
#
_symmetry.space_group_name_H-M   'P 1'
#
loop_
_entity.id
_entity.type
_entity.pdbx_description
1 polymer ?
#
loop_
_entity_poly.entity_id
_entity_poly.type
_entity_poly.pdbx_seq_one_letter_code
_entity_poly.pdbx_strand_id
1 'polypeptide(L)'
;LGHAYEYAFPPFPFNPLLSVQYYSLASQQGEAEADMALSKWFLCGADGAFEKDEGLAVTFTDKAAKKGLHSAEFAMGYYAEVSIGGPKDFEVARKWYAK
;
A
#
# COMPACT_ATOMS: atom_id res chain seq x y z
N LEU A 1 9.15 -12.37 -2.98
CA LEU A 1 10.50 -11.81 -2.68
C LEU A 1 10.43 -10.45 -1.99
N GLY A 2 9.53 -9.53 -2.36
CA GLY A 2 9.42 -8.21 -1.69
C GLY A 2 9.31 -8.30 -0.17
N HIS A 3 8.41 -9.15 0.32
CA HIS A 3 8.25 -9.47 1.76
C HIS A 3 9.55 -9.93 2.44
N ALA A 4 10.42 -10.67 1.75
CA ALA A 4 11.67 -11.13 2.33
C ALA A 4 12.63 -9.96 2.63
N TYR A 5 12.69 -8.96 1.75
CA TYR A 5 13.49 -7.76 1.93
C TYR A 5 12.85 -6.74 2.89
N GLU A 6 11.52 -6.74 3.03
CA GLU A 6 10.81 -5.91 4.02
C GLU A 6 11.08 -6.39 5.46
N TYR A 7 11.05 -7.70 5.70
CA TYR A 7 11.20 -8.28 7.04
C TYR A 7 12.60 -8.85 7.33
N ALA A 8 13.56 -8.66 6.41
CA ALA A 8 14.92 -9.17 6.51
C ALA A 8 14.99 -10.69 6.82
N PHE A 9 14.17 -11.48 6.12
CA PHE A 9 14.17 -12.94 6.27
C PHE A 9 15.49 -13.51 5.76
N PRO A 10 16.28 -14.25 6.55
CA PRO A 10 17.55 -14.81 6.08
C PRO A 10 17.37 -15.68 4.82
N PRO A 11 18.23 -15.53 3.78
CA PRO A 11 19.48 -14.76 3.73
C PRO A 11 19.33 -13.30 3.25
N PHE A 12 18.12 -12.76 3.17
CA PHE A 12 17.85 -11.45 2.60
C PHE A 12 17.99 -10.33 3.65
N PRO A 13 18.84 -9.30 3.41
CA PRO A 13 18.93 -8.16 4.31
C PRO A 13 17.70 -7.24 4.16
N PHE A 14 17.47 -6.38 5.16
CA PHE A 14 16.49 -5.31 5.04
C PHE A 14 16.88 -4.38 3.87
N ASN A 15 16.02 -4.26 2.87
CA ASN A 15 16.25 -3.34 1.75
C ASN A 15 14.91 -2.81 1.20
N PRO A 16 14.57 -1.54 1.50
CA PRO A 16 13.29 -0.96 1.08
C PRO A 16 13.17 -0.83 -0.44
N LEU A 17 14.26 -0.50 -1.15
CA LEU A 17 14.25 -0.35 -2.60
C LEU A 17 13.99 -1.68 -3.32
N LEU A 18 14.70 -2.74 -2.91
CA LEU A 18 14.47 -4.08 -3.46
C LEU A 18 13.08 -4.60 -3.11
N SER A 19 12.62 -4.35 -1.88
CA SER A 19 11.26 -4.68 -1.45
C SER A 19 10.22 -4.07 -2.39
N VAL A 20 10.28 -2.73 -2.59
CA VAL A 20 9.38 -1.99 -3.49
C VAL A 20 9.51 -2.48 -4.94
N GLN A 21 10.72 -2.76 -5.42
CA GLN A 21 10.93 -3.26 -6.78
C GLN A 21 10.24 -4.62 -7.00
N TYR A 22 10.42 -5.57 -6.08
CA TYR A 22 9.79 -6.88 -6.20
C TYR A 22 8.28 -6.82 -6.02
N TYR A 23 7.77 -5.97 -5.12
CA TYR A 23 6.33 -5.76 -5.01
C TYR A 23 5.77 -5.07 -6.25
N SER A 24 6.50 -4.16 -6.89
CA SER A 24 6.09 -3.55 -8.17
C SER A 24 5.96 -4.57 -9.28
N LEU A 25 6.88 -5.54 -9.36
CA LEU A 25 6.79 -6.65 -10.32
C LEU A 25 5.58 -7.56 -10.05
N ALA A 26 5.24 -7.82 -8.79
CA ALA A 26 4.06 -8.61 -8.41
C ALA A 26 2.76 -7.84 -8.66
N SER A 27 2.75 -6.54 -8.37
CA SER A 27 1.67 -5.60 -8.68
C SER A 27 1.34 -5.55 -10.18
N GLN A 28 2.36 -5.59 -11.04
CA GLN A 28 2.20 -5.69 -12.50
C GLN A 28 1.59 -7.02 -12.95
N GLN A 29 1.85 -8.10 -12.21
CA GLN A 29 1.25 -9.42 -12.46
C GLN A 29 -0.19 -9.53 -11.96
N GLY A 30 -0.70 -8.52 -11.25
CA GLY A 30 -2.07 -8.52 -10.76
C GLY A 30 -2.22 -8.95 -9.31
N GLU A 31 -1.14 -9.15 -8.55
CA GLU A 31 -1.20 -9.51 -7.13
C GLU A 31 -1.76 -8.33 -6.30
N ALA A 32 -2.89 -8.52 -5.62
CA ALA A 32 -3.53 -7.45 -4.84
C ALA A 32 -2.78 -7.17 -3.52
N GLU A 33 -2.22 -8.21 -2.91
CA GLU A 33 -1.40 -8.13 -1.70
C GLU A 33 -0.13 -7.32 -1.94
N ALA A 34 0.45 -7.42 -3.14
CA ALA A 34 1.60 -6.62 -3.52
C ALA A 34 1.24 -5.14 -3.70
N ASP A 35 0.09 -4.84 -4.30
CA ASP A 35 -0.45 -3.47 -4.37
C ASP A 35 -0.64 -2.90 -2.95
N MET A 36 -1.19 -3.69 -2.02
CA MET A 36 -1.34 -3.26 -0.62
C MET A 36 0.00 -3.04 0.09
N ALA A 37 1.00 -3.88 -0.15
CA ALA A 37 2.33 -3.71 0.40
C ALA A 37 3.03 -2.45 -0.14
N LEU A 38 2.90 -2.16 -1.44
CA LEU A 38 3.40 -0.92 -2.03
C LEU A 38 2.73 0.31 -1.41
N SER A 39 1.42 0.24 -1.20
CA SER A 39 0.69 1.30 -0.52
C SER A 39 1.31 1.62 0.85
N LYS A 40 1.54 0.60 1.68
CA LYS A 40 2.18 0.75 3.00
C LYS A 40 3.58 1.38 2.89
N TRP A 41 4.38 0.96 1.91
CA TRP A 41 5.70 1.54 1.65
C TRP A 41 5.62 3.03 1.33
N PHE A 42 4.73 3.44 0.41
CA PHE A 42 4.58 4.84 0.05
C PHE A 42 3.91 5.66 1.16
N LEU A 43 3.08 5.06 2.00
CA LEU A 43 2.48 5.77 3.14
C LEU A 43 3.53 6.17 4.19
N CYS A 44 4.46 5.28 4.50
CA CYS A 44 5.51 5.53 5.48
C CYS A 44 6.75 6.21 4.90
N GLY A 45 7.04 5.97 3.62
CA GLY A 45 8.37 6.21 3.06
C GLY A 45 9.41 5.27 3.65
N ALA A 46 10.66 5.42 3.21
CA ALA A 46 11.79 4.70 3.76
C ALA A 46 12.98 5.67 3.89
N ASP A 47 13.42 5.89 5.13
CA ASP A 47 14.51 6.82 5.42
C ASP A 47 15.79 6.43 4.67
N GLY A 48 16.44 7.42 4.07
CA GLY A 48 17.60 7.23 3.20
C GLY A 48 17.33 6.56 1.85
N ALA A 49 16.08 6.22 1.51
CA ALA A 49 15.72 5.58 0.23
C ALA A 49 14.70 6.40 -0.58
N PHE A 50 13.53 6.71 -0.02
CA PHE A 50 12.50 7.53 -0.67
C PHE A 50 11.54 8.15 0.34
N GLU A 51 10.99 9.31 0.02
CA GLU A 51 10.00 10.00 0.86
C GLU A 51 8.63 9.33 0.79
N LYS A 52 7.78 9.61 1.79
CA LYS A 52 6.38 9.19 1.75
C LYS A 52 5.62 9.90 0.61
N ASP A 53 4.76 9.17 -0.05
CA ASP A 53 3.83 9.66 -1.07
C ASP A 53 2.44 9.08 -0.82
N GLU A 54 1.61 9.90 -0.18
CA GLU A 54 0.23 9.53 0.17
C GLU A 54 -0.65 9.35 -1.07
N GLY A 55 -0.36 10.06 -2.17
CA GLY A 55 -1.11 9.93 -3.42
C GLY A 55 -0.85 8.59 -4.10
N LEU A 56 0.40 8.16 -4.13
CA LEU A 56 0.76 6.81 -4.59
C LEU A 56 0.17 5.74 -3.67
N ALA A 57 0.21 5.94 -2.34
CA ALA A 57 -0.38 5.00 -1.39
C ALA A 57 -1.88 4.77 -1.66
N VAL A 58 -2.65 5.84 -1.86
CA VAL A 58 -4.08 5.74 -2.23
C VAL A 58 -4.24 5.05 -3.57
N THR A 59 -3.41 5.37 -4.57
CA THR A 59 -3.50 4.78 -5.92
C THR A 59 -3.32 3.25 -5.89
N PHE A 60 -2.30 2.77 -5.16
CA PHE A 60 -2.07 1.32 -5.02
C PHE A 60 -3.16 0.65 -4.18
N THR A 61 -3.68 1.32 -3.16
CA THR A 61 -4.78 0.78 -2.34
C THR A 61 -6.08 0.67 -3.13
N ASP A 62 -6.43 1.69 -3.92
CA ASP A 62 -7.59 1.64 -4.83
C ASP A 62 -7.44 0.47 -5.83
N LYS A 63 -6.23 0.28 -6.38
CA LYS A 63 -5.95 -0.85 -7.27
C LYS A 63 -6.15 -2.21 -6.58
N ALA A 64 -5.72 -2.35 -5.33
CA ALA A 64 -5.96 -3.57 -4.54
C ALA A 64 -7.45 -3.75 -4.17
N ALA A 65 -8.14 -2.67 -3.79
CA ALA A 65 -9.56 -2.67 -3.44
C ALA A 65 -10.43 -3.05 -4.65
N LYS A 66 -10.10 -2.59 -5.85
CA LYS A 66 -10.75 -2.98 -7.12
C LYS A 66 -10.66 -4.48 -7.41
N LYS A 67 -9.68 -5.17 -6.83
CA LYS A 67 -9.53 -6.64 -6.93
C LYS A 67 -10.27 -7.40 -5.83
N GLY A 68 -10.99 -6.71 -4.95
CA GLY A 68 -11.75 -7.31 -3.84
C GLY A 68 -10.88 -7.68 -2.64
N LEU A 69 -9.70 -7.06 -2.49
CA LEU A 69 -8.89 -7.26 -1.30
C LEU A 69 -9.51 -6.48 -0.13
N HIS A 70 -10.11 -7.20 0.81
CA HIS A 70 -10.80 -6.65 1.98
C HIS A 70 -9.91 -5.72 2.82
N SER A 71 -8.61 -6.03 2.95
CA SER A 71 -7.67 -5.16 3.67
C SER A 71 -7.44 -3.83 2.96
N ALA A 72 -7.53 -3.80 1.62
CA ALA A 72 -7.43 -2.57 0.85
C ALA A 72 -8.73 -1.76 0.89
N GLU A 73 -9.89 -2.40 0.88
CA GLU A 73 -11.18 -1.71 1.07
C GLU A 73 -11.24 -1.03 2.44
N PHE A 74 -10.81 -1.72 3.49
CA PHE A 74 -10.64 -1.13 4.81
C PHE A 74 -9.64 0.05 4.79
N ALA A 75 -8.49 -0.12 4.13
CA ALA A 75 -7.49 0.94 4.04
C ALA A 75 -7.99 2.17 3.28
N MET A 76 -8.81 2.02 2.22
CA MET A 76 -9.47 3.13 1.53
C MET A 76 -10.42 3.89 2.46
N GLY A 77 -11.18 3.16 3.29
CA GLY A 77 -12.04 3.77 4.30
C GLY A 77 -11.23 4.56 5.32
N TYR A 78 -10.14 3.97 5.80
CA TYR A 78 -9.22 4.62 6.73
C TYR A 78 -8.59 5.88 6.11
N TYR A 79 -8.11 5.82 4.87
CA TYR A 79 -7.48 6.97 4.20
C TYR A 79 -8.44 8.15 4.05
N ALA A 80 -9.70 7.90 3.71
CA ALA A 80 -10.74 8.92 3.66
C ALA A 80 -11.05 9.50 5.05
N GLU A 81 -10.94 8.71 6.11
CA GLU A 81 -11.14 9.14 7.49
C GLU A 81 -9.97 10.00 8.02
N VAL A 82 -8.73 9.67 7.67
CA VAL A 82 -7.55 10.39 8.19
C VAL A 82 -7.00 11.46 7.24
N SER A 83 -7.65 11.69 6.09
CA SER A 83 -7.22 12.65 5.05
C SER A 83 -5.88 12.28 4.38
N ILE A 84 -5.59 10.99 4.22
CA ILE A 84 -4.41 10.53 3.48
C ILE A 84 -4.70 10.67 1.99
N GLY A 85 -3.91 11.49 1.29
CA GLY A 85 -4.02 11.69 -0.16
C GLY A 85 -5.27 12.45 -0.63
N GLY A 86 -6.01 13.11 0.26
CA GLY A 86 -7.20 13.89 -0.08
C GLY A 86 -7.91 14.51 1.13
N PRO A 87 -8.97 15.32 0.92
CA PRO A 87 -9.75 15.90 2.01
C PRO A 87 -10.53 14.81 2.77
N LYS A 88 -10.74 15.05 4.07
CA LYS A 88 -11.52 14.17 4.94
C LYS A 88 -12.93 13.97 4.40
N ASP A 89 -13.33 12.72 4.17
CA ASP A 89 -14.69 12.38 3.75
C ASP A 89 -15.19 11.13 4.49
N PHE A 90 -16.00 11.37 5.52
CA PHE A 90 -16.58 10.30 6.33
C PHE A 90 -17.67 9.51 5.62
N GLU A 91 -18.34 10.09 4.61
CA GLU A 91 -19.34 9.35 3.84
C GLU A 91 -18.66 8.33 2.94
N VAL A 92 -17.57 8.73 2.30
CA VAL A 92 -16.72 7.82 1.52
C VAL A 92 -16.13 6.74 2.41
N ALA A 93 -15.62 7.10 3.60
CA ALA A 93 -15.10 6.12 4.55
C ALA A 93 -16.16 5.07 4.93
N ARG A 94 -17.38 5.50 5.28
CA ARG A 94 -18.49 4.60 5.60
C ARG A 94 -18.88 3.69 4.44
N LYS A 95 -18.85 4.18 3.20
CA LYS A 95 -19.13 3.37 2.01
C LYS A 95 -18.09 2.27 1.83
N TRP A 96 -16.83 2.56 2.08
CA TRP A 96 -15.75 1.57 2.01
C TRP A 96 -15.80 0.56 3.15
N TYR A 97 -16.11 0.98 4.38
CA TYR A 97 -16.29 0.06 5.50
C TYR A 97 -17.55 -0.82 5.41
N ALA A 98 -18.52 -0.43 4.59
CA ALA A 98 -19.74 -1.19 4.35
C ALA A 98 -19.65 -2.16 3.16
N LYS A 99 -18.53 -2.14 2.41
CA LYS A 99 -18.19 -3.18 1.45
C LYS A 99 -17.60 -4.38 2.19
#